data_AF-A0A7Y0DBZ3-F1
#
_entry.id   AF-A0A7Y0DBZ3-F1
#
_cell.length_a   1.000
_cell.length_b   1.000
_cell.length_c   1.000
_cell.angle_alpha   90.00
_cell.angle_beta   90.00
_cell.angle_gamma   90.00
#
_symmetry.space_group_name_H-M   'P 1'
#
loop_
_entity.id
_entity.type
_entity.pdbx_description
1 polymer ?
#
loop_
_entity_poly.entity_id
_entity_poly.type
_entity_poly.pdbx_seq_one_letter_code
_entity_poly.pdbx_strand_id
1 'polypeptide(L)'
;MWHGEKKFGEAIDQLVSYTVWRDTKAALILFIRSGVATDVITKAEAKLRAHPSFKSARTTAEVDWWTDYLLQAKDDAARLIHVALLPFVLRSRDDASAG
;
A
#
# COMPACT_ATOMS: atom_id res chain seq x y z
N MET A 1 1.48 -0.05 -10.55
CA MET A 1 1.73 1.36 -10.94
C MET A 1 0.68 2.22 -10.28
N TRP A 2 1.07 3.40 -9.80
CA TRP A 2 0.12 4.38 -9.29
C TRP A 2 -0.73 4.94 -10.43
N HIS A 3 -2.04 4.75 -10.33
CA HIS A 3 -3.03 5.29 -11.27
C HIS A 3 -4.02 6.21 -10.55
N GLY A 4 -3.60 6.81 -9.43
CA GLY A 4 -4.44 7.65 -8.59
C GLY A 4 -5.14 6.93 -7.44
N GLU A 5 -5.69 7.71 -6.51
CA GLU A 5 -6.29 7.25 -5.25
C GLU A 5 -7.49 6.32 -5.44
N LYS A 6 -8.27 6.52 -6.51
CA LYS A 6 -9.42 5.66 -6.82
C LYS A 6 -8.98 4.22 -7.08
N LYS A 7 -8.00 4.05 -7.98
CA LYS A 7 -7.45 2.73 -8.33
C LYS A 7 -6.74 2.08 -7.15
N PHE A 8 -6.10 2.88 -6.30
CA PHE A 8 -5.50 2.38 -5.07
C PHE A 8 -6.56 1.90 -4.06
N GLY A 9 -7.67 2.63 -3.91
CA GLY A 9 -8.82 2.18 -3.12
C GLY A 9 -9.40 0.85 -3.60
N GLU A 10 -9.63 0.72 -4.90
CA GLU A 10 -10.12 -0.53 -5.52
C GLU A 10 -9.19 -1.73 -5.22
N ALA A 11 -7.87 -1.51 -5.15
CA ALA A 11 -6.91 -2.56 -4.79
C ALA A 11 -7.00 -2.97 -3.31
N ILE A 12 -7.28 -2.01 -2.40
CA ILE A 12 -7.51 -2.32 -0.99
C ILE A 12 -8.81 -3.12 -0.84
N ASP A 13 -9.89 -2.72 -1.53
CA ASP A 13 -11.18 -3.43 -1.53
C ASP A 13 -11.03 -4.88 -1.99
N GLN A 14 -10.27 -5.10 -3.06
CA GLN A 14 -9.97 -6.42 -3.57
C GLN A 14 -9.18 -7.26 -2.55
N LEU A 15 -8.17 -6.66 -1.91
CA LEU A 15 -7.35 -7.32 -0.91
C LEU A 15 -8.19 -7.78 0.28
N VAL A 16 -8.99 -6.89 0.89
CA VAL A 16 -9.78 -7.25 2.07
C VAL A 16 -10.91 -8.25 1.77
N SER A 17 -11.33 -8.35 0.50
CA SER A 17 -12.33 -9.32 0.04
C SER A 17 -11.73 -10.68 -0.32
N TYR A 18 -10.52 -10.72 -0.87
CA TYR A 18 -9.87 -11.95 -1.33
C TYR A 18 -9.10 -12.69 -0.24
N THR A 19 -8.48 -11.92 0.67
CA THR A 19 -7.59 -12.46 1.70
C THR A 19 -8.35 -13.24 2.79
N VAL A 20 -9.68 -13.19 2.83
CA VAL A 20 -10.52 -13.89 3.82
C VAL A 20 -10.30 -15.41 3.83
N TRP A 21 -10.03 -16.04 2.69
CA TRP A 21 -10.11 -17.50 2.57
C TRP A 21 -8.77 -18.26 2.72
N ARG A 22 -7.60 -17.59 2.67
CA ARG A 22 -6.31 -18.32 2.75
C ARG A 22 -5.13 -17.64 3.46
N ASP A 23 -4.99 -16.31 3.41
CA ASP A 23 -3.80 -15.61 3.93
C ASP A 23 -4.16 -14.51 4.94
N THR A 24 -3.25 -14.15 5.84
CA THR A 24 -3.41 -12.99 6.76
C THR A 24 -2.27 -11.99 6.60
N LYS A 25 -1.45 -12.16 5.56
CA LYS A 25 -0.33 -11.30 5.20
C LYS A 25 -0.41 -10.99 3.72
N ALA A 26 -0.32 -9.71 3.37
CA ALA A 26 -0.38 -9.22 2.01
C ALA A 26 0.55 -8.01 1.84
N ALA A 27 0.81 -7.65 0.59
CA ALA A 27 1.66 -6.52 0.25
C ALA A 27 1.00 -5.68 -0.85
N LEU A 28 0.99 -4.36 -0.66
CA LEU A 28 0.61 -3.37 -1.66
C LEU A 28 1.88 -2.74 -2.23
N ILE A 29 2.20 -3.10 -3.47
CA ILE A 29 3.38 -2.57 -4.16
C ILE A 29 3.00 -1.33 -4.97
N LEU A 30 3.49 -0.18 -4.53
CA LEU A 30 3.22 1.14 -5.08
C LEU A 30 4.35 1.56 -6.02
N PHE A 31 4.23 1.23 -7.31
CA PHE A 31 5.17 1.71 -8.32
C PHE A 31 4.89 3.17 -8.74
N ILE A 32 5.85 4.06 -8.52
CA ILE A 32 5.80 5.50 -8.80
C ILE A 32 6.69 5.79 -10.01
N ARG A 33 6.10 6.26 -11.12
CA ARG A 33 6.83 6.56 -12.38
C ARG A 33 7.02 8.05 -12.66
N SER A 34 6.23 8.89 -12.01
CA SER A 34 6.19 10.33 -12.24
C SER A 34 5.61 11.06 -11.04
N GLY A 35 5.95 12.34 -10.87
CA GLY A 35 5.52 13.17 -9.74
C GLY A 35 6.46 13.08 -8.53
N VAL A 36 6.14 13.83 -7.48
CA VAL A 36 6.90 13.84 -6.23
C VAL A 36 6.56 12.56 -5.44
N ALA A 37 7.54 11.69 -5.23
CA ALA A 37 7.33 10.39 -4.61
C ALA A 37 6.70 10.49 -3.21
N THR A 38 7.15 11.44 -2.39
CA THR A 38 6.60 11.68 -1.05
C THR A 38 5.12 12.04 -1.08
N ASP A 39 4.66 12.79 -2.07
CA ASP A 39 3.24 13.15 -2.21
C ASP A 39 2.39 11.92 -2.57
N VAL A 40 2.89 11.07 -3.46
CA VAL A 40 2.21 9.84 -3.85
C VAL A 40 2.14 8.86 -2.68
N ILE A 41 3.23 8.72 -1.92
CA ILE A 41 3.26 7.93 -0.69
C ILE A 41 2.24 8.48 0.30
N THR A 42 2.29 9.78 0.62
CA THR A 42 1.38 10.44 1.57
C THR A 42 -0.09 10.22 1.19
N LYS A 43 -0.44 10.37 -0.09
CA LYS A 43 -1.80 10.12 -0.58
C LYS A 43 -2.22 8.66 -0.46
N ALA A 44 -1.33 7.73 -0.80
CA ALA A 44 -1.58 6.30 -0.65
C ALA A 44 -1.81 5.93 0.82
N GLU A 45 -0.97 6.41 1.73
CA GLU A 45 -1.13 6.14 3.15
C GLU A 45 -2.42 6.76 3.71
N ALA A 46 -2.74 8.01 3.34
CA ALA A 46 -3.98 8.65 3.75
C ALA A 46 -5.20 7.87 3.27
N LYS A 47 -5.17 7.39 2.01
CA LYS A 47 -6.24 6.58 1.44
C LYS A 47 -6.41 5.24 2.15
N LEU A 48 -5.30 4.59 2.54
CA LEU A 48 -5.32 3.34 3.29
C LEU A 48 -5.87 3.55 4.70
N ARG A 49 -5.42 4.58 5.42
CA ARG A 49 -5.92 4.91 6.78
C ARG A 49 -7.40 5.31 6.78
N ALA A 50 -7.90 5.90 5.70
CA ALA A 50 -9.32 6.23 5.54
C ALA A 50 -10.21 5.03 5.18
N HIS A 51 -9.63 3.86 4.88
CA HIS A 51 -10.39 2.68 4.48
C HIS A 51 -11.20 2.12 5.67
N PRO A 52 -12.47 1.70 5.50
CA PRO A 52 -13.30 1.20 6.61
C PRO A 52 -12.71 0.00 7.37
N SER A 53 -11.93 -0.83 6.69
CA SER A 53 -11.22 -1.96 7.31
C SER A 53 -9.99 -1.56 8.13
N PHE A 54 -9.51 -0.32 8.06
CA PHE A 54 -8.29 0.08 8.76
C PHE A 54 -8.43 -0.01 10.29
N LYS A 55 -7.42 -0.58 10.95
CA LYS A 55 -7.36 -0.69 12.42
C LYS A 55 -6.17 0.02 13.03
N SER A 56 -4.98 -0.21 12.49
CA SER A 56 -3.76 0.42 12.98
C SER A 56 -2.67 0.43 11.93
N ALA A 57 -1.69 1.31 12.11
CA ALA A 57 -0.44 1.32 11.35
C ALA A 57 0.71 1.14 12.32
N ARG A 58 1.71 0.36 11.94
CA ARG A 58 2.98 0.23 12.65
C ARG A 58 4.02 1.00 11.85
N THR A 59 4.25 2.25 12.25
CA THR A 59 5.38 3.04 11.77
C THR A 59 6.53 2.78 12.73
N THR A 60 7.38 1.79 12.45
CA THR A 60 8.66 1.69 13.15
C THR A 60 9.59 2.73 12.53
N ALA A 61 10.09 3.66 13.34
CA ALA A 61 11.10 4.63 12.92
C ALA A 61 12.40 3.98 12.38
N GLU A 62 12.54 2.66 12.54
CA GLU A 62 13.66 1.84 12.06
C GLU A 62 13.51 1.35 10.61
N VAL A 63 12.34 1.49 9.98
CA VAL A 63 12.07 0.91 8.66
C VAL A 63 11.79 2.01 7.64
N ASP A 64 12.83 2.38 6.89
CA ASP A 64 12.80 3.53 5.96
C ASP A 64 12.12 3.24 4.61
N TRP A 65 11.78 1.99 4.27
CA TRP A 65 11.32 1.64 2.92
C TRP A 65 9.92 0.99 2.83
N TRP A 66 9.24 0.72 3.95
CA TRP A 66 7.85 0.25 3.94
C TRP A 66 7.10 0.63 5.21
N THR A 67 5.76 0.60 5.16
CA THR A 67 4.91 0.78 6.34
C THR A 67 3.94 -0.38 6.45
N ASP A 68 3.81 -0.94 7.66
CA ASP A 68 2.88 -2.03 7.94
C ASP A 68 1.55 -1.50 8.44
N TYR A 69 0.47 -2.04 7.87
CA TYR A 69 -0.90 -1.72 8.21
C TYR A 69 -1.64 -2.97 8.65
N LEU A 70 -2.62 -2.77 9.53
CA LEU A 70 -3.52 -3.81 9.99
C LEU A 70 -4.93 -3.48 9.50
N LEU A 71 -5.47 -4.34 8.65
CA LEU A 71 -6.83 -4.26 8.13
C LEU A 71 -7.69 -5.39 8.70
N GLN A 72 -8.96 -5.13 8.95
CA GLN A 72 -9.95 -6.16 9.26
C GLN A 72 -10.51 -6.75 7.96
N ALA A 73 -10.63 -8.07 7.90
CA ALA A 73 -11.31 -8.74 6.82
C ALA A 73 -12.78 -8.28 6.74
N LYS A 74 -13.33 -8.25 5.52
CA LYS A 74 -14.69 -7.75 5.28
C LYS A 74 -15.76 -8.64 5.93
N ASP A 75 -15.59 -9.96 5.85
CA ASP A 75 -16.61 -10.94 6.25
C ASP A 75 -16.27 -11.67 7.58
N ASP A 76 -15.14 -11.34 8.22
CA ASP A 76 -14.71 -11.95 9.47
C ASP A 76 -14.01 -10.90 10.37
N ALA A 77 -14.72 -10.45 11.41
CA ALA A 77 -14.21 -9.43 12.32
C ALA A 77 -13.09 -9.92 13.24
N ALA A 78 -12.94 -11.23 13.44
CA ALA A 78 -11.83 -11.80 14.19
C ALA A 78 -10.55 -11.88 13.34
N ARG A 79 -10.66 -11.71 12.03
CA ARG A 79 -9.55 -11.87 11.09
C ARG A 79 -8.91 -10.54 10.72
N LEU A 80 -7.63 -10.46 11.03
CA LEU A 80 -6.78 -9.32 10.73
C LEU A 80 -5.81 -9.66 9.61
N ILE A 81 -5.59 -8.70 8.72
CA ILE A 81 -4.74 -8.79 7.55
C ILE A 81 -3.60 -7.79 7.76
N HIS A 82 -2.37 -8.29 7.82
CA HIS A 82 -1.16 -7.49 7.79
C HIS A 82 -0.87 -7.09 6.35
N VAL A 83 -0.78 -5.79 6.09
CA VAL A 83 -0.53 -5.24 4.75
C VAL A 83 0.72 -4.38 4.78
N ALA A 84 1.77 -4.83 4.09
CA ALA A 84 2.96 -4.01 3.88
C ALA A 84 2.73 -3.08 2.67
N LEU A 85 2.85 -1.77 2.85
CA LEU A 85 2.86 -0.80 1.76
C LEU A 85 4.31 -0.54 1.32
N LEU A 86 4.59 -0.86 0.07
CA LEU A 86 5.94 -0.89 -0.50
C LEU A 86 6.06 0.10 -1.66
N PRO A 87 6.52 1.33 -1.43
CA PRO A 87 6.77 2.29 -2.49
C PRO A 87 8.05 1.98 -3.28
N PHE A 88 7.94 1.96 -4.61
CA PHE A 88 9.06 1.82 -5.53
C PHE A 88 9.06 2.95 -6.54
N VAL A 89 10.07 3.83 -6.47
CA VAL A 89 10.29 4.86 -7.49
C VAL A 89 11.03 4.23 -8.67
N LEU A 90 10.36 4.17 -9.81
CA LEU A 90 10.93 3.68 -11.05
C LEU A 90 11.57 4.86 -11.79
N ARG A 91 12.91 4.85 -11.89
CA ARG A 91 13.63 5.76 -12.80
C ARG A 91 13.48 5.26 -14.23
N SER A 92 13.35 6.17 -15.19
CA SER A 92 13.41 5.78 -16.61
C SER A 92 14.81 5.23 -16.91
N ARG A 93 14.90 4.24 -17.81
CA ARG A 93 16.18 3.71 -18.27
C ARG A 93 17.01 4.74 -19.04
N ASP A 94 16.41 5.85 -19.45
CA ASP A 94 17.08 6.91 -20.21
C ASP A 94 18.09 7.71 -19.37
N ASP A 95 17.97 7.68 -18.03
CA ASP A 95 18.91 8.37 -17.12
C ASP A 95 20.22 7.58 -16.89
N ALA A 96 20.29 6.33 -17.35
CA ALA A 96 21.46 5.45 -17.16
C ALA A 96 22.48 5.52 -18.32
N SER A 97 22.22 6.35 -19.33
CA SER A 97 23.06 6.45 -20.53
C SER A 97 23.92 7.72 -20.59
N ALA A 98 23.87 8.57 -19.56
CA ALA A 98 24.70 9.76 -19.43
C ALA A 98 25.66 9.59 -18.24
N GLY A 99 26.70 8.79 -18.44
CA GLY A 99 27.80 8.57 -17.49
C GLY A 99 29.08 8.25 -18.24
#